data_AF-A0A0C2H8S0-F1
#
_entry.id   AF-A0A0C2H8S0-F1
#
_cell.length_a   1.000
_cell.length_b   1.000
_cell.length_c   1.000
_cell.angle_alpha   90.00
_cell.angle_beta   90.00
_cell.angle_gamma   90.00
#
_symmetry.space_group_name_H-M   'P 1'
#
loop_
_entity.id
_entity.type
_entity.pdbx_description
1 polymer ?
#
loop_
_entity_poly.entity_id
_entity_poly.type
_entity_poly.pdbx_seq_one_letter_code
_entity_poly.pdbx_strand_id
1 'polypeptide(L)'
;MKKALIILLLVIFGIGIYMNFGMGKSVEEATIKEAPASTASAEPPSEEGPDEEEAPQEEPETAEATNEEDMRPFNQEALNGIHEEAVAENEPVIIDVVIPSYYTEDFVDLLTQQFGKSRIEFNRVDLDAASPGLETLTVNENSDGVIIDALQIMDYNQEVLPDREAERLEDAYMKLHDAGKVVYLLGNPNVHQHENLSQVLEADAEHFPEHDYYYIDNQDITVEDAYYDYDSGVLTRPVETRIAQNIHEYMIE
;
A
#
# COMPACT_ATOMS: atom_id res chain seq x y z
N MET A 1 -50.32 0.65 6.20
CA MET A 1 -49.29 1.44 5.47
C MET A 1 -47.88 0.89 5.64
N LYS A 2 -47.38 0.58 6.85
CA LYS A 2 -46.03 0.00 7.04
C LYS A 2 -45.79 -1.34 6.30
N LYS A 3 -46.79 -2.23 6.23
CA LYS A 3 -46.68 -3.53 5.53
C LYS A 3 -46.56 -3.40 4.00
N ALA A 4 -47.17 -2.37 3.42
CA ALA A 4 -47.06 -2.11 1.98
C ALA A 4 -45.68 -1.54 1.60
N LEU A 5 -45.08 -0.75 2.50
CA LEU A 5 -43.74 -0.19 2.31
C LEU A 5 -42.65 -1.28 2.34
N ILE A 6 -42.78 -2.27 3.23
CA ILE A 6 -41.83 -3.40 3.35
C ILE A 6 -41.87 -4.28 2.09
N ILE A 7 -43.06 -4.52 1.54
CA ILE A 7 -43.22 -5.29 0.30
C ILE A 7 -42.61 -4.53 -0.90
N LEU A 8 -42.79 -3.20 -0.95
CA LEU A 8 -42.18 -2.36 -1.98
C LEU A 8 -40.64 -2.40 -1.92
N LEU A 9 -40.06 -2.33 -0.72
CA LEU A 9 -38.61 -2.39 -0.53
C LEU A 9 -38.01 -3.74 -0.96
N LEU A 10 -38.70 -4.85 -0.68
CA LEU A 10 -38.26 -6.18 -1.11
C LEU A 10 -38.28 -6.35 -2.64
N VAL A 11 -39.26 -5.76 -3.32
CA VAL A 11 -39.32 -5.80 -4.79
C VAL A 11 -38.19 -4.98 -5.43
N ILE A 12 -37.91 -3.79 -4.88
CA ILE A 12 -36.80 -2.95 -5.37
C ILE A 12 -35.45 -3.64 -5.15
N PHE A 13 -35.26 -4.25 -3.97
CA PHE A 13 -34.03 -4.99 -3.66
C PHE A 13 -33.83 -6.21 -4.58
N GLY A 14 -34.90 -6.96 -4.87
CA GLY A 14 -34.84 -8.11 -5.79
C GLY A 14 -34.53 -7.72 -7.24
N ILE A 15 -35.07 -6.59 -7.73
CA ILE A 15 -34.76 -6.07 -9.07
C ILE A 15 -33.30 -5.57 -9.14
N GLY A 16 -32.81 -4.92 -8.08
CA GLY A 16 -31.42 -4.46 -7.98
C GLY A 16 -30.41 -5.60 -8.06
N ILE A 17 -30.66 -6.72 -7.36
CA ILE A 17 -29.80 -7.91 -7.44
C ILE A 17 -29.82 -8.52 -8.86
N TYR A 18 -30.98 -8.57 -9.51
CA TYR A 18 -31.09 -9.12 -10.88
C TYR A 18 -30.35 -8.26 -11.92
N MET A 19 -30.36 -6.93 -11.79
CA MET A 19 -29.55 -6.07 -12.67
C MET A 19 -28.05 -6.19 -12.40
N ASN A 20 -27.64 -6.38 -11.15
CA ASN A 20 -26.21 -6.46 -10.81
C ASN A 20 -25.58 -7.83 -11.13
N PHE A 21 -26.33 -8.93 -11.02
CA PHE A 21 -25.80 -10.29 -11.20
C PHE A 21 -26.42 -11.08 -12.37
N GLY A 22 -27.55 -10.65 -12.92
CA GLY A 22 -28.32 -11.41 -13.92
C GLY A 22 -28.04 -11.05 -15.39
N MET A 23 -27.27 -10.01 -15.67
CA MET A 23 -26.89 -9.61 -17.03
C MET A 23 -25.39 -9.85 -17.26
N GLY A 24 -24.99 -11.12 -17.15
CA GLY A 24 -23.70 -11.58 -17.67
C GLY A 24 -23.62 -11.28 -19.16
N LYS A 25 -22.80 -10.29 -19.53
CA LYS A 25 -22.50 -9.99 -20.93
C LYS A 25 -21.70 -11.15 -21.51
N SER A 26 -22.25 -11.72 -22.57
CA SER A 26 -21.57 -12.59 -23.51
C SER A 26 -20.27 -11.95 -24.00
N VAL A 27 -19.17 -12.69 -23.90
CA VAL A 27 -17.91 -12.37 -24.56
C VAL A 27 -18.13 -12.48 -26.07
N GLU A 28 -17.99 -11.37 -26.81
CA GLU A 28 -17.90 -11.36 -28.26
C GLU A 28 -16.60 -10.67 -28.69
N GLU A 29 -15.84 -11.40 -29.52
CA GLU A 29 -14.52 -11.08 -30.05
C GLU A 29 -14.47 -9.72 -30.77
N ALA A 30 -13.53 -8.87 -30.37
CA ALA A 30 -13.18 -7.68 -31.15
C ALA A 30 -12.28 -8.07 -32.33
N THR A 31 -12.86 -8.16 -33.53
CA THR A 31 -12.11 -8.23 -34.79
C THR A 31 -11.74 -6.82 -35.25
N ILE A 32 -10.43 -6.57 -35.39
CA ILE A 32 -9.86 -5.33 -35.92
C ILE A 32 -10.11 -5.24 -37.43
N LYS A 33 -10.60 -4.08 -37.91
CA LYS A 33 -10.54 -3.69 -39.32
C LYS A 33 -10.15 -2.21 -39.48
N GLU A 34 -9.17 -1.99 -40.34
CA GLU A 34 -8.54 -0.73 -40.77
C GLU A 34 -9.50 0.31 -41.39
N ALA A 35 -9.23 1.60 -41.07
CA ALA A 35 -9.01 2.80 -41.92
C ALA A 35 -9.61 2.88 -43.36
N PRO A 36 -9.94 4.09 -43.92
CA PRO A 36 -9.02 5.23 -43.96
C PRO A 36 -9.59 6.67 -43.93
N ALA A 37 -8.62 7.58 -43.94
CA ALA A 37 -8.58 9.03 -43.81
C ALA A 37 -9.43 9.88 -44.79
N SER A 38 -9.63 11.15 -44.42
CA SER A 38 -9.84 12.25 -45.37
C SER A 38 -9.29 13.59 -44.83
N THR A 39 -8.80 14.40 -45.76
CA THR A 39 -7.75 15.43 -45.66
C THR A 39 -8.25 16.88 -45.70
N ALA A 40 -7.51 17.76 -44.99
CA ALA A 40 -6.97 19.09 -45.38
C ALA A 40 -7.86 20.34 -45.66
N SER A 41 -7.21 21.49 -45.38
CA SER A 41 -7.40 22.90 -45.85
C SER A 41 -8.05 23.87 -44.85
N ALA A 42 -7.64 25.13 -44.67
CA ALA A 42 -6.46 25.95 -45.03
C ALA A 42 -6.71 27.34 -44.38
N GLU A 43 -5.68 27.99 -43.83
CA GLU A 43 -5.63 29.41 -43.40
C GLU A 43 -5.36 30.36 -44.59
N PRO A 44 -5.23 31.70 -44.45
CA PRO A 44 -5.88 32.75 -43.63
C PRO A 44 -6.30 33.94 -44.57
N PRO A 45 -6.54 35.25 -44.19
CA PRO A 45 -5.46 36.20 -43.77
C PRO A 45 -5.85 37.49 -42.94
N SER A 46 -4.79 38.16 -42.42
CA SER A 46 -4.49 39.63 -42.47
C SER A 46 -4.86 40.65 -41.37
N GLU A 47 -3.79 41.39 -40.99
CA GLU A 47 -3.61 42.86 -40.81
C GLU A 47 -3.65 43.58 -39.43
N GLU A 48 -2.79 44.60 -39.34
CA GLU A 48 -2.13 45.24 -38.18
C GLU A 48 -2.84 46.49 -37.57
N GLY A 49 -2.75 46.64 -36.22
CA GLY A 49 -2.60 47.86 -35.37
C GLY A 49 -3.62 49.03 -35.39
N PRO A 50 -3.54 50.05 -34.49
CA PRO A 50 -2.83 50.20 -33.20
C PRO A 50 -3.63 50.92 -32.04
N ASP A 51 -2.93 51.15 -30.91
CA ASP A 51 -3.06 52.16 -29.83
C ASP A 51 -3.89 51.95 -28.53
N GLU A 52 -3.10 51.93 -27.44
CA GLU A 52 -3.22 52.48 -26.06
C GLU A 52 -4.57 52.58 -25.32
N GLU A 53 -4.69 51.90 -24.16
CA GLU A 53 -5.30 52.47 -22.93
C GLU A 53 -4.93 51.67 -21.65
N GLU A 54 -4.46 52.43 -20.65
CA GLU A 54 -4.35 52.27 -19.18
C GLU A 54 -4.30 50.91 -18.44
N ALA A 55 -3.39 50.88 -17.45
CA ALA A 55 -3.04 49.77 -16.54
C ALA A 55 -4.17 49.30 -15.60
N PRO A 56 -4.04 48.06 -15.10
CA PRO A 56 -4.00 47.87 -13.65
C PRO A 56 -2.70 47.21 -13.19
N GLN A 57 -2.28 47.58 -11.98
CA GLN A 57 -1.16 47.01 -11.25
C GLN A 57 -1.27 45.47 -11.19
N GLU A 58 -0.32 44.77 -11.79
CA GLU A 58 -0.02 43.40 -11.39
C GLU A 58 0.59 43.47 -10.00
N GLU A 59 -0.18 43.01 -9.00
CA GLU A 59 0.41 42.49 -7.78
C GLU A 59 1.46 41.45 -8.20
N PRO A 60 2.67 41.44 -7.60
CA PRO A 60 3.49 40.26 -7.76
C PRO A 60 2.72 39.14 -7.05
N GLU A 61 2.06 38.28 -7.83
CA GLU A 61 1.89 36.90 -7.44
C GLU A 61 3.31 36.37 -7.21
N THR A 62 3.81 36.53 -5.99
CA THR A 62 4.67 35.52 -5.39
C THR A 62 3.86 34.24 -5.43
N ALA A 63 3.93 33.54 -6.57
CA ALA A 63 3.90 32.10 -6.57
C ALA A 63 5.02 31.72 -5.59
N GLU A 64 4.63 31.43 -4.35
CA GLU A 64 5.45 30.60 -3.50
C GLU A 64 5.71 29.37 -4.36
N ALA A 65 6.95 29.21 -4.81
CA ALA A 65 7.43 27.92 -5.26
C ALA A 65 7.28 27.02 -4.03
N THR A 66 6.10 26.42 -3.88
CA THR A 66 5.97 25.19 -3.10
C THR A 66 6.94 24.24 -3.77
N ASN A 67 8.08 24.03 -3.12
CA ASN A 67 9.02 23.01 -3.53
C ASN A 67 8.21 21.74 -3.76
N GLU A 68 8.28 21.16 -4.95
CA GLU A 68 7.63 19.88 -5.23
C GLU A 68 8.12 18.78 -4.27
N GLU A 69 9.26 18.99 -3.61
CA GLU A 69 9.75 18.17 -2.48
C GLU A 69 8.88 18.26 -1.21
N ASP A 70 8.24 19.40 -0.91
CA ASP A 70 7.39 19.55 0.28
C ASP A 70 5.98 18.93 0.10
N MET A 71 5.63 18.50 -1.12
CA MET A 71 4.35 17.82 -1.41
C MET A 71 4.44 16.30 -1.47
N ARG A 72 5.65 15.72 -1.36
CA ARG A 72 5.86 14.28 -1.46
C ARG A 72 5.94 13.62 -0.07
N PRO A 73 4.83 13.13 0.50
CA PRO A 73 4.89 12.42 1.78
C PRO A 73 5.45 11.02 1.65
N PHE A 74 5.63 10.47 0.44
CA PHE A 74 6.18 9.14 0.26
C PHE A 74 7.43 9.15 -0.62
N ASN A 75 8.43 8.36 -0.21
CA ASN A 75 9.66 8.10 -0.96
C ASN A 75 9.41 7.32 -2.25
N GLN A 76 8.37 6.48 -2.27
CA GLN A 76 8.02 5.67 -3.43
C GLN A 76 7.08 6.44 -4.34
N GLU A 77 7.52 6.69 -5.59
CA GLU A 77 6.78 7.48 -6.57
C GLU A 77 5.35 6.97 -6.80
N ALA A 78 5.17 5.64 -6.85
CA ALA A 78 3.88 5.01 -7.05
C ALA A 78 2.89 5.33 -5.90
N LEU A 79 3.32 5.19 -4.64
CA LEU A 79 2.45 5.47 -3.49
C LEU A 79 2.22 6.97 -3.31
N ASN A 80 3.22 7.79 -3.65
CA ASN A 80 3.10 9.23 -3.64
C ASN A 80 2.04 9.73 -4.63
N GLY A 81 2.02 9.19 -5.86
CA GLY A 81 0.99 9.53 -6.84
C GLY A 81 -0.42 9.19 -6.35
N ILE A 82 -0.59 8.03 -5.71
CA ILE A 82 -1.87 7.64 -5.09
C ILE A 82 -2.26 8.61 -3.97
N HIS A 83 -1.30 9.02 -3.13
CA HIS A 83 -1.56 9.96 -2.06
C HIS A 83 -2.00 11.34 -2.56
N GLU A 84 -1.35 11.88 -3.60
CA GLU A 84 -1.72 13.16 -4.19
C GLU A 84 -3.17 13.14 -4.73
N GLU A 85 -3.56 12.04 -5.38
CA GLU A 85 -4.94 11.82 -5.83
C GLU A 85 -5.92 11.73 -4.65
N ALA A 86 -5.61 10.90 -3.64
CA ALA A 86 -6.44 10.75 -2.44
C ALA A 86 -6.65 12.09 -1.70
N VAL A 87 -5.61 12.92 -1.58
CA VAL A 87 -5.72 14.27 -1.00
C VAL A 87 -6.66 15.16 -1.82
N ALA A 88 -6.55 15.14 -3.15
CA ALA A 88 -7.40 15.93 -4.05
C ALA A 88 -8.88 15.51 -3.96
N GLU A 89 -9.13 14.21 -3.78
CA GLU A 89 -10.48 13.64 -3.66
C GLU A 89 -11.03 13.66 -2.22
N ASN A 90 -10.22 14.11 -1.26
CA ASN A 90 -10.53 14.12 0.16
C ASN A 90 -10.75 12.71 0.76
N GLU A 91 -10.04 11.72 0.24
CA GLU A 91 -10.00 10.32 0.69
C GLU A 91 -8.67 10.01 1.43
N PRO A 92 -8.60 8.94 2.25
CA PRO A 92 -7.35 8.46 2.81
C PRO A 92 -6.64 7.48 1.87
N VAL A 93 -5.32 7.38 1.99
CA VAL A 93 -4.55 6.24 1.46
C VAL A 93 -4.72 5.06 2.42
N ILE A 94 -5.13 3.91 1.91
CA ILE A 94 -5.40 2.71 2.72
C ILE A 94 -4.25 1.72 2.57
N ILE A 95 -3.60 1.38 3.69
CA ILE A 95 -2.49 0.43 3.73
C ILE A 95 -2.88 -0.76 4.61
N ASP A 96 -2.94 -1.94 4.01
CA ASP A 96 -3.10 -3.17 4.78
C ASP A 96 -1.76 -3.62 5.36
N VAL A 97 -1.74 -3.94 6.65
CA VAL A 97 -0.57 -4.41 7.39
C VAL A 97 -0.81 -5.88 7.73
N VAL A 98 -0.20 -6.75 6.91
CA VAL A 98 -0.33 -8.20 6.96
C VAL A 98 0.76 -8.77 7.88
N ILE A 99 0.38 -9.09 9.12
CA ILE A 99 1.33 -9.39 10.20
C ILE A 99 0.92 -10.62 11.02
N PRO A 100 1.87 -11.38 11.57
CA PRO A 100 1.56 -12.53 12.39
C PRO A 100 1.21 -12.19 13.85
N SER A 101 0.82 -13.22 14.60
CA SER A 101 0.36 -13.09 15.99
C SER A 101 1.42 -12.65 17.00
N TYR A 102 2.70 -12.63 16.63
CA TYR A 102 3.76 -12.11 17.51
C TYR A 102 3.82 -10.57 17.53
N TYR A 103 3.04 -9.88 16.71
CA TYR A 103 2.75 -8.46 16.91
C TYR A 103 1.56 -8.30 17.85
N THR A 104 1.63 -7.35 18.76
CA THR A 104 0.53 -6.96 19.62
C THR A 104 -0.64 -6.38 18.81
N GLU A 105 -1.84 -6.46 19.35
CA GLU A 105 -3.05 -5.85 18.77
C GLU A 105 -2.89 -4.33 18.56
N ASP A 106 -2.07 -3.67 19.39
CA ASP A 106 -1.86 -2.22 19.39
C ASP A 106 -0.81 -1.76 18.37
N PHE A 107 -0.27 -2.65 17.53
CA PHE A 107 0.78 -2.30 16.56
C PHE A 107 0.27 -1.36 15.46
N VAL A 108 -0.93 -1.59 14.93
CA VAL A 108 -1.51 -0.71 13.89
C VAL A 108 -1.89 0.66 14.46
N ASP A 109 -2.33 0.73 15.71
CA ASP A 109 -2.55 1.99 16.41
C ASP A 109 -1.25 2.78 16.62
N LEU A 110 -0.13 2.07 16.82
CA LEU A 110 1.20 2.68 16.91
C LEU A 110 1.66 3.25 15.57
N LEU A 111 1.48 2.51 14.48
CA LEU A 111 1.74 3.00 13.12
C LEU A 111 0.92 4.25 12.83
N THR A 112 -0.38 4.22 13.12
CA THR A 112 -1.27 5.37 12.93
C THR A 112 -0.78 6.60 13.70
N GLN A 113 -0.31 6.42 14.94
CA GLN A 113 0.27 7.52 15.73
C GLN A 113 1.58 8.05 15.14
N GLN A 114 2.43 7.17 14.60
CA GLN A 114 3.72 7.54 14.01
C GLN A 114 3.54 8.39 12.74
N PHE A 115 2.59 8.01 11.87
CA PHE A 115 2.28 8.75 10.64
C PHE A 115 1.42 10.01 10.90
N GLY A 116 0.69 10.05 12.03
CA GLY A 116 0.00 11.24 12.48
C GLY A 116 -1.25 11.58 11.66
N LYS A 117 -1.33 12.81 11.13
CA LYS A 117 -2.52 13.32 10.41
C LYS A 117 -2.42 13.18 8.89
N SER A 118 -1.53 12.34 8.40
CA SER A 118 -1.15 12.18 6.98
C SER A 118 -2.24 11.63 6.05
N ARG A 119 -3.52 11.57 6.47
CA ARG A 119 -4.59 10.90 5.70
C ARG A 119 -4.22 9.49 5.26
N ILE A 120 -3.46 8.78 6.09
CA ILE A 120 -3.14 7.37 5.91
C ILE A 120 -3.95 6.58 6.91
N GLU A 121 -4.63 5.54 6.42
CA GLU A 121 -5.35 4.57 7.22
C GLU A 121 -4.61 3.24 7.16
N PHE A 122 -4.24 2.70 8.32
CA PHE A 122 -3.64 1.37 8.43
C PHE A 122 -4.69 0.36 8.88
N ASN A 123 -4.78 -0.76 8.17
CA ASN A 123 -5.70 -1.84 8.48
C ASN A 123 -4.92 -3.12 8.82
N ARG A 124 -5.18 -3.70 10.00
CA ARG A 124 -4.56 -4.97 10.38
C ARG A 124 -5.17 -6.13 9.59
N VAL A 125 -4.31 -6.98 9.05
CA VAL A 125 -4.67 -8.28 8.48
C VAL A 125 -3.83 -9.34 9.19
N ASP A 126 -4.49 -10.24 9.91
CA ASP A 126 -3.78 -11.31 10.62
C ASP A 126 -3.26 -12.38 9.66
N LEU A 127 -2.00 -12.78 9.87
CA LEU A 127 -1.35 -13.85 9.13
C LEU A 127 -0.98 -15.00 10.06
N ASP A 128 -1.73 -16.09 9.98
CA ASP A 128 -1.50 -17.30 10.79
C ASP A 128 -0.85 -18.41 9.96
N ALA A 129 0.33 -18.11 9.39
CA ALA A 129 1.08 -19.07 8.60
C ALA A 129 2.60 -18.78 8.65
N ALA A 130 3.39 -19.84 8.78
CA ALA A 130 4.81 -19.82 8.39
C ALA A 130 4.92 -19.92 6.85
N SER A 131 6.10 -19.62 6.29
CA SER A 131 6.32 -19.58 4.85
C SER A 131 5.92 -20.86 4.09
N PRO A 132 6.13 -22.11 4.59
CA PRO A 132 5.68 -23.31 3.89
C PRO A 132 4.16 -23.51 3.93
N GLY A 133 3.45 -22.77 4.78
CA GLY A 133 2.00 -22.72 4.87
C GLY A 133 1.41 -21.47 4.23
N LEU A 134 2.24 -20.56 3.71
CA LEU A 134 1.77 -19.34 3.08
C LEU A 134 1.05 -19.69 1.77
N GLU A 135 -0.25 -19.45 1.75
CA GLU A 135 -1.09 -19.58 0.56
C GLU A 135 -1.32 -18.19 -0.06
N THR A 136 -2.53 -17.92 -0.56
CA THR A 136 -2.88 -16.61 -1.10
C THR A 136 -3.20 -15.64 0.04
N LEU A 137 -2.47 -14.53 0.11
CA LEU A 137 -2.79 -13.44 1.03
C LEU A 137 -4.12 -12.79 0.62
N THR A 138 -5.03 -12.67 1.59
CA THR A 138 -6.29 -11.97 1.40
C THR A 138 -6.18 -10.59 2.04
N VAL A 139 -6.09 -9.57 1.20
CA VAL A 139 -6.05 -8.16 1.60
C VAL A 139 -7.34 -7.46 1.14
N ASN A 140 -7.62 -6.26 1.62
CA ASN A 140 -8.77 -5.49 1.16
C ASN A 140 -8.60 -5.12 -0.32
N GLU A 141 -9.68 -5.25 -1.11
CA GLU A 141 -9.62 -4.88 -2.54
C GLU A 141 -9.25 -3.40 -2.71
N ASN A 142 -9.77 -2.54 -1.82
CA ASN A 142 -9.56 -1.10 -1.83
C ASN A 142 -8.23 -0.64 -1.19
N SER A 143 -7.33 -1.54 -0.77
CA SER A 143 -6.03 -1.10 -0.27
C SER A 143 -5.13 -0.62 -1.41
N ASP A 144 -4.51 0.53 -1.20
CA ASP A 144 -3.54 1.16 -2.10
C ASP A 144 -2.14 0.56 -1.91
N GLY A 145 -1.82 0.24 -0.65
CA GLY A 145 -0.55 -0.35 -0.26
C GLY A 145 -0.72 -1.57 0.64
N VAL A 146 0.31 -2.41 0.68
CA VAL A 146 0.38 -3.58 1.57
C VAL A 146 1.77 -3.66 2.18
N ILE A 147 1.84 -3.79 3.50
CA ILE A 147 3.07 -4.15 4.23
C ILE A 147 2.90 -5.60 4.66
N ILE A 148 3.80 -6.48 4.20
CA ILE A 148 3.78 -7.91 4.49
C ILE A 148 4.97 -8.24 5.36
N ASP A 149 4.73 -8.84 6.52
CA ASP A 149 5.79 -9.41 7.34
C ASP A 149 6.60 -10.49 6.58
N ALA A 150 7.92 -10.47 6.71
CA ALA A 150 8.83 -11.38 5.99
C ALA A 150 8.85 -12.82 6.55
N LEU A 151 8.05 -13.11 7.58
CA LEU A 151 7.84 -14.41 8.24
C LEU A 151 9.07 -15.00 8.93
N GLN A 152 10.16 -14.25 9.07
CA GLN A 152 11.43 -14.76 9.57
C GLN A 152 11.31 -15.23 11.03
N ILE A 153 10.63 -14.45 11.89
CA ILE A 153 10.31 -14.86 13.27
C ILE A 153 9.26 -15.98 13.29
N MET A 154 8.25 -15.95 12.40
CA MET A 154 7.22 -17.01 12.34
C MET A 154 7.86 -18.36 11.99
N ASP A 155 8.72 -18.40 10.98
CA ASP A 155 9.44 -19.59 10.52
C ASP A 155 10.36 -20.12 11.61
N TYR A 156 11.01 -19.23 12.37
CA TYR A 156 11.78 -19.61 13.55
C TYR A 156 10.88 -20.23 14.64
N ASN A 157 9.80 -19.55 15.00
CA ASN A 157 8.89 -19.96 16.07
C ASN A 157 8.16 -21.28 15.77
N GLN A 158 7.90 -21.57 14.50
CA GLN A 158 7.30 -22.83 14.06
C GLN A 158 8.33 -23.93 13.76
N GLU A 159 9.61 -23.71 14.09
CA GLU A 159 10.70 -24.67 13.86
C GLU A 159 10.83 -25.10 12.38
N VAL A 160 10.50 -24.19 11.47
CA VAL A 160 10.59 -24.41 10.02
C VAL A 160 12.03 -24.25 9.53
N LEU A 161 12.82 -23.39 10.17
CA LEU A 161 14.19 -23.12 9.73
C LEU A 161 15.09 -24.37 9.80
N PRO A 162 15.88 -24.66 8.76
CA PRO A 162 16.19 -23.81 7.60
C PRO A 162 15.25 -24.02 6.39
N ASP A 163 14.24 -24.88 6.47
CA ASP A 163 13.35 -25.28 5.38
C ASP A 163 12.26 -24.23 5.05
N ARG A 164 12.55 -22.94 5.26
CA ARG A 164 11.65 -21.84 4.88
C ARG A 164 11.43 -21.81 3.38
N GLU A 165 10.23 -21.42 2.96
CA GLU A 165 9.86 -21.28 1.55
C GLU A 165 9.67 -19.80 1.19
N ALA A 166 10.78 -19.04 1.14
CA ALA A 166 10.77 -17.60 0.82
C ALA A 166 10.12 -17.29 -0.53
N GLU A 167 10.23 -18.20 -1.51
CA GLU A 167 9.58 -18.09 -2.82
C GLU A 167 8.05 -17.88 -2.71
N ARG A 168 7.40 -18.40 -1.67
CA ARG A 168 5.96 -18.15 -1.47
C ARG A 168 5.64 -16.74 -1.04
N LEU A 169 6.54 -16.11 -0.27
CA LEU A 169 6.43 -14.71 0.10
C LEU A 169 6.64 -13.83 -1.14
N GLU A 170 7.62 -14.16 -1.98
CA GLU A 170 7.84 -13.48 -3.27
C GLU A 170 6.64 -13.62 -4.20
N ASP A 171 6.05 -14.81 -4.32
CA ASP A 171 4.83 -15.03 -5.10
C ASP A 171 3.65 -14.20 -4.57
N ALA A 172 3.52 -14.08 -3.24
CA ALA A 172 2.48 -13.27 -2.62
C ALA A 172 2.70 -11.78 -2.90
N TYR A 173 3.95 -11.31 -2.80
CA TYR A 173 4.35 -9.95 -3.16
C TYR A 173 3.98 -9.64 -4.61
N MET A 174 4.42 -10.48 -5.55
CA MET A 174 4.21 -10.25 -6.97
C MET A 174 2.73 -10.27 -7.36
N LYS A 175 1.92 -11.15 -6.76
CA LYS A 175 0.46 -11.16 -7.00
C LYS A 175 -0.21 -9.86 -6.57
N LEU A 176 0.21 -9.28 -5.44
CA LEU A 176 -0.35 -8.02 -4.93
C LEU A 176 0.14 -6.83 -5.77
N HIS A 177 1.42 -6.85 -6.17
CA HIS A 177 1.99 -5.86 -7.07
C HIS A 177 1.29 -5.88 -8.44
N ASP A 178 1.09 -7.07 -9.04
CA ASP A 178 0.37 -7.25 -10.30
C ASP A 178 -1.11 -6.84 -10.21
N ALA A 179 -1.67 -6.85 -9.00
CA ALA A 179 -3.00 -6.31 -8.71
C ALA A 179 -3.02 -4.78 -8.55
N GLY A 180 -1.90 -4.10 -8.78
CA GLY A 180 -1.77 -2.64 -8.76
C GLY A 180 -1.51 -2.03 -7.39
N LYS A 181 -1.16 -2.84 -6.38
CA LYS A 181 -0.86 -2.36 -5.02
C LYS A 181 0.62 -2.03 -4.88
N VAL A 182 0.95 -1.05 -4.04
CA VAL A 182 2.35 -0.81 -3.63
C VAL A 182 2.69 -1.75 -2.48
N VAL A 183 3.64 -2.65 -2.68
CA VAL A 183 3.93 -3.72 -1.72
C VAL A 183 5.29 -3.52 -1.05
N TYR A 184 5.33 -3.65 0.27
CA TYR A 184 6.53 -3.63 1.09
C TYR A 184 6.68 -4.96 1.82
N LEU A 185 7.91 -5.46 1.91
CA LEU A 185 8.30 -6.55 2.79
C LEU A 185 8.90 -5.98 4.07
N LEU A 186 8.39 -6.43 5.21
CA LEU A 186 8.84 -5.99 6.52
C LEU A 186 9.77 -7.05 7.12
N GLY A 187 11.07 -6.78 7.04
CA GLY A 187 12.09 -7.55 7.73
C GLY A 187 11.90 -7.50 9.24
N ASN A 188 12.24 -8.57 9.93
CA ASN A 188 12.05 -8.71 11.37
C ASN A 188 13.30 -8.33 12.17
N PRO A 189 13.15 -7.93 13.43
CA PRO A 189 14.28 -7.80 14.34
C PRO A 189 14.86 -9.16 14.74
N ASN A 190 16.15 -9.16 15.11
CA ASN A 190 16.84 -10.34 15.63
C ASN A 190 16.48 -10.60 17.10
N VAL A 191 15.23 -11.01 17.35
CA VAL A 191 14.68 -11.15 18.70
C VAL A 191 15.08 -12.45 19.40
N HIS A 192 15.39 -13.47 18.62
CA HIS A 192 15.94 -14.72 19.07
C HIS A 192 17.41 -14.72 18.66
N GLN A 193 18.30 -14.29 19.57
CA GLN A 193 19.76 -14.20 19.36
C GLN A 193 20.43 -15.58 19.20
N HIS A 194 19.86 -16.41 18.32
CA HIS A 194 20.27 -17.74 17.92
C HIS A 194 20.71 -17.70 16.46
N GLU A 195 21.72 -18.52 16.13
CA GLU A 195 22.40 -18.46 14.83
C GLU A 195 21.47 -18.69 13.62
N ASN A 196 20.34 -19.37 13.79
CA ASN A 196 19.46 -19.70 12.66
C ASN A 196 18.58 -18.52 12.22
N LEU A 197 18.11 -17.68 13.14
CA LEU A 197 17.31 -16.51 12.77
C LEU A 197 18.20 -15.44 12.14
N SER A 198 19.36 -15.14 12.75
CA SER A 198 20.26 -14.11 12.23
C SER A 198 20.72 -14.38 10.81
N GLN A 199 21.03 -15.63 10.46
CA GLN A 199 21.41 -16.01 9.09
C GLN A 199 20.28 -15.74 8.08
N VAL A 200 19.04 -15.97 8.48
CA VAL A 200 17.86 -15.72 7.63
C VAL A 200 17.63 -14.22 7.45
N LEU A 201 17.77 -13.43 8.52
CA LEU A 201 17.67 -11.97 8.48
C LEU A 201 18.72 -11.36 7.54
N GLU A 202 19.98 -11.78 7.68
CA GLU A 202 21.09 -11.30 6.86
C GLU A 202 20.87 -11.66 5.37
N ALA A 203 20.46 -12.90 5.08
CA ALA A 203 20.21 -13.33 3.71
C ALA A 203 19.09 -12.54 3.03
N ASP A 204 18.01 -12.25 3.74
CA ASP A 204 16.88 -11.49 3.20
C ASP A 204 17.21 -10.01 2.99
N ALA A 205 17.98 -9.42 3.91
CA ALA A 205 18.42 -8.04 3.80
C ALA A 205 19.37 -7.79 2.61
N GLU A 206 20.08 -8.83 2.15
CA GLU A 206 20.84 -8.81 0.89
C GLU A 206 19.91 -9.10 -0.31
N HIS A 207 19.15 -10.19 -0.25
CA HIS A 207 18.39 -10.70 -1.40
C HIS A 207 17.28 -9.77 -1.86
N PHE A 208 16.42 -9.29 -0.97
CA PHE A 208 15.21 -8.56 -1.37
C PHE A 208 15.54 -7.20 -2.04
N PRO A 209 16.43 -6.35 -1.48
CA PRO A 209 16.83 -5.13 -2.17
C PRO A 209 17.54 -5.38 -3.50
N GLU A 210 18.37 -6.42 -3.61
CA GLU A 210 19.06 -6.76 -4.86
C GLU A 210 18.13 -7.18 -6.00
N HIS A 211 16.91 -7.62 -5.66
CA HIS A 211 15.88 -8.04 -6.60
C HIS A 211 14.72 -7.04 -6.68
N ASP A 212 14.96 -5.77 -6.34
CA ASP A 212 14.04 -4.64 -6.47
C ASP A 212 12.75 -4.75 -5.61
N TYR A 213 12.75 -5.56 -4.55
CA TYR A 213 11.67 -5.56 -3.56
C TYR A 213 11.82 -4.37 -2.61
N TYR A 214 10.71 -3.69 -2.28
CA TYR A 214 10.71 -2.69 -1.21
C TYR A 214 10.81 -3.38 0.16
N TYR A 215 12.02 -3.49 0.67
CA TYR A 215 12.31 -4.21 1.92
C TYR A 215 12.69 -3.25 3.05
N ILE A 216 11.96 -3.31 4.15
CA ILE A 216 12.17 -2.52 5.37
C ILE A 216 12.94 -3.38 6.36
N ASP A 217 14.24 -3.16 6.45
CA ASP A 217 15.11 -3.93 7.35
C ASP A 217 14.99 -3.46 8.82
N ASN A 218 14.80 -4.42 9.73
CA ASN A 218 14.70 -4.19 11.16
C ASN A 218 15.71 -5.01 11.97
N GLN A 219 16.66 -5.69 11.33
CA GLN A 219 17.58 -6.61 12.03
C GLN A 219 18.44 -5.90 13.09
N ASP A 220 18.79 -4.64 12.84
CA ASP A 220 19.68 -3.81 13.66
C ASP A 220 18.94 -2.93 14.69
N ILE A 221 17.65 -3.18 14.94
CA ILE A 221 16.92 -2.49 16.00
C ILE A 221 17.64 -2.68 17.33
N THR A 222 17.86 -1.56 18.04
CA THR A 222 18.42 -1.57 19.38
C THR A 222 17.41 -1.01 20.38
N VAL A 223 17.06 -1.80 21.40
CA VAL A 223 16.23 -1.39 22.54
C VAL A 223 16.95 -1.67 23.86
N GLU A 224 16.65 -0.87 24.89
CA GLU A 224 17.24 -1.04 26.24
C GLU A 224 16.66 -2.26 26.98
N ASP A 225 15.41 -2.63 26.65
CA ASP A 225 14.65 -3.71 27.28
C ASP A 225 14.74 -5.04 26.49
N ALA A 226 13.96 -6.04 26.93
CA ALA A 226 13.82 -7.28 26.18
C ALA A 226 13.16 -7.05 24.81
N TYR A 227 13.55 -7.83 23.81
CA TYR A 227 13.02 -7.72 22.45
C TYR A 227 11.72 -8.48 22.27
N TYR A 228 11.61 -9.60 22.99
CA TYR A 228 10.51 -10.54 22.90
C TYR A 228 10.04 -10.91 24.31
N ASP A 229 8.73 -10.90 24.51
CA ASP A 229 8.12 -11.47 25.70
C ASP A 229 7.81 -12.95 25.43
N TYR A 230 8.64 -13.83 26.00
CA TYR A 230 8.50 -15.28 25.84
C TYR A 230 7.29 -15.86 26.59
N ASP A 231 6.73 -15.14 27.59
CA ASP A 231 5.56 -15.62 28.33
C ASP A 231 4.28 -15.43 27.51
N SER A 232 4.19 -14.32 26.77
CA SER A 232 3.04 -13.99 25.91
C SER A 232 3.25 -14.32 24.44
N GLY A 233 4.49 -14.58 24.01
CA GLY A 233 4.83 -14.94 22.64
C GLY A 233 4.71 -13.78 21.65
N VAL A 234 5.02 -12.55 22.09
CA VAL A 234 4.92 -11.35 21.27
C VAL A 234 6.15 -10.45 21.39
N LEU A 235 6.34 -9.58 20.40
CA LEU A 235 7.29 -8.48 20.43
C LEU A 235 6.96 -7.52 21.57
N THR A 236 7.98 -6.96 22.20
CA THR A 236 7.77 -5.94 23.22
C THR A 236 7.42 -4.60 22.58
N ARG A 237 6.69 -3.76 23.33
CA ARG A 237 6.30 -2.43 22.87
C ARG A 237 7.47 -1.54 22.41
N PRO A 238 8.64 -1.53 23.08
CA PRO A 238 9.81 -0.80 22.59
C PRO A 238 10.27 -1.25 21.20
N VAL A 239 10.25 -2.56 20.92
CA VAL A 239 10.62 -3.09 19.60
C VAL A 239 9.61 -2.67 18.55
N GLU A 240 8.32 -2.85 18.81
CA GLU A 240 7.26 -2.41 17.89
C GLU A 240 7.33 -0.91 17.59
N THR A 241 7.67 -0.08 18.59
CA THR A 241 7.84 1.37 18.40
C THR A 241 8.97 1.66 17.43
N ARG A 242 10.08 0.92 17.53
CA ARG A 242 11.20 1.09 16.61
C ARG A 242 10.88 0.57 15.20
N ILE A 243 10.15 -0.55 15.08
CA ILE A 243 9.65 -1.04 13.79
C ILE A 243 8.74 0.00 13.13
N ALA A 244 7.77 0.55 13.87
CA ALA A 244 6.87 1.58 13.35
C ALA A 244 7.62 2.84 12.89
N GLN A 245 8.65 3.24 13.64
CA GLN A 245 9.54 4.33 13.24
C GLN A 245 10.31 3.99 11.96
N ASN A 246 10.89 2.80 11.85
CA ASN A 246 11.63 2.39 10.64
C ASN A 246 10.71 2.31 9.41
N ILE A 247 9.45 1.87 9.58
CA ILE A 247 8.44 1.90 8.51
C ILE A 247 8.18 3.34 8.06
N HIS A 248 8.00 4.26 9.01
CA HIS A 248 7.82 5.67 8.71
C HIS A 248 9.03 6.25 7.97
N GLU A 249 10.23 6.07 8.50
CA GLU A 249 11.49 6.53 7.89
C GLU A 249 11.61 5.99 6.46
N TYR A 250 11.44 4.68 6.25
CA TYR A 250 11.54 4.08 4.92
C TYR A 250 10.50 4.62 3.93
N MET A 251 9.27 4.82 4.40
CA MET A 251 8.17 5.22 3.52
C MET A 251 8.18 6.71 3.21
N ILE A 252 8.71 7.57 4.10
CA ILE A 252 8.54 9.03 4.06
C ILE A 252 9.86 9.81 3.94
N GLU A 253 10.98 9.33 4.51
CA GLU A 253 12.25 10.07 4.66
C GLU A 253 13.37 9.59 3.73
#